data_AF-A0A4R2R2P2-F1
#
_entry.id   AF-A0A4R2R2P2-F1
#
_cell.length_a   1.000
_cell.length_b   1.000
_cell.length_c   1.000
_cell.angle_alpha   90.00
_cell.angle_beta   90.00
_cell.angle_gamma   90.00
#
_symmetry.space_group_name_H-M   'P 1'
#
loop_
_entity.id
_entity.type
_entity.pdbx_description
1 polymer ?
#
loop_
_entity_poly.entity_id
_entity_poly.type
_entity_poly.pdbx_seq_one_letter_code
_entity_poly.pdbx_strand_id
1 'polypeptide(L)'
;MNYTDQSKQLLEELLSPIPFFARPMAKKMIEKQIFAEAQQAGHDTVSEEDVLRGYIIAGAKKEADRDRIKQFLTEKGYDLSKYEDLLA
;
A
#
# COMPACT_ATOMS: atom_id res chain seq x y z
N MET A 1 -14.03 -9.02 -2.14
CA MET A 1 -13.03 -8.98 -1.06
C MET A 1 -13.37 -7.84 -0.13
N ASN A 2 -13.37 -8.12 1.17
CA ASN A 2 -13.60 -7.10 2.18
C ASN A 2 -12.27 -6.74 2.85
N TYR A 3 -12.19 -5.53 3.37
CA TYR A 3 -11.11 -5.09 4.25
C TYR A 3 -11.43 -5.48 5.68
N THR A 4 -10.41 -5.91 6.42
CA THR A 4 -10.46 -5.92 7.89
C THR A 4 -10.45 -4.48 8.42
N ASP A 5 -10.90 -4.27 9.65
CA ASP A 5 -10.88 -2.93 10.27
C ASP A 5 -9.46 -2.34 10.31
N GLN A 6 -8.46 -3.17 10.61
CA GLN A 6 -7.05 -2.77 10.65
C GLN A 6 -6.52 -2.37 9.27
N SER A 7 -6.77 -3.18 8.23
CA SER A 7 -6.32 -2.89 6.86
C SER A 7 -6.97 -1.62 6.30
N LYS A 8 -8.23 -1.37 6.67
CA LYS A 8 -8.95 -0.15 6.31
C LYS A 8 -8.33 1.08 6.98
N GLN A 9 -8.02 1.01 8.26
CA GLN A 9 -7.32 2.10 8.96
C GLN A 9 -5.94 2.38 8.35
N LEU A 10 -5.18 1.33 8.08
CA LEU A 10 -3.85 1.44 7.46
C LEU A 10 -3.92 2.12 6.09
N LEU A 11 -4.90 1.76 5.25
CA LEU A 11 -5.10 2.40 3.95
C LEU A 11 -5.36 3.91 4.09
N GLU A 12 -6.16 4.33 5.06
CA GLU A 12 -6.42 5.76 5.28
C GLU A 12 -5.18 6.51 5.76
N GLU A 13 -4.36 5.91 6.63
CA GLU A 13 -3.08 6.48 7.04
C GLU A 13 -2.12 6.66 5.87
N LEU A 14 -2.03 5.67 4.98
CA LEU A 14 -1.16 5.68 3.80
C LEU A 14 -1.60 6.72 2.75
N LEU A 15 -2.90 7.04 2.72
CA LEU A 15 -3.46 8.09 1.86
C LEU A 15 -3.36 9.50 2.48
N SER A 16 -3.08 9.61 3.77
CA SER A 16 -2.92 10.89 4.48
C SER A 16 -1.93 11.87 3.82
N PRO A 17 -0.70 11.46 3.42
CA PRO A 17 0.25 12.36 2.77
C PRO A 17 -0.14 12.77 1.34
N ILE A 18 -1.15 12.13 0.74
CA ILE A 18 -1.60 12.44 -0.62
C ILE A 18 -2.53 13.66 -0.59
N PRO A 19 -2.37 14.65 -1.49
CA PRO A 19 -3.27 15.80 -1.59
C PRO A 19 -4.73 15.40 -1.78
N PHE A 20 -5.66 16.10 -1.11
CA PHE A 20 -7.08 15.75 -1.09
C PHE A 20 -7.70 15.57 -2.49
N PHE A 21 -7.32 16.41 -3.45
CA PHE A 21 -7.82 16.34 -4.83
C PHE A 21 -7.34 15.07 -5.58
N ALA A 22 -6.19 14.50 -5.21
CA ALA A 22 -5.61 13.31 -5.82
C ALA A 22 -5.98 12.02 -5.07
N ARG A 23 -6.42 12.12 -3.80
CA ARG A 23 -6.78 10.97 -2.96
C ARG A 23 -7.77 9.99 -3.61
N PRO A 24 -8.89 10.43 -4.24
CA PRO A 24 -9.84 9.47 -4.82
C PRO A 24 -9.24 8.62 -5.94
N MET A 25 -8.38 9.24 -6.78
CA MET A 25 -7.73 8.56 -7.88
C MET A 25 -6.63 7.62 -7.37
N ALA A 26 -5.79 8.10 -6.45
CA ALA A 26 -4.75 7.29 -5.82
C ALA A 26 -5.34 6.09 -5.06
N LYS A 27 -6.38 6.33 -4.25
CA LYS A 27 -7.10 5.29 -3.50
C LYS A 27 -7.59 4.20 -4.44
N LYS A 28 -8.28 4.53 -5.53
CA LYS A 28 -8.77 3.55 -6.49
C LYS A 28 -7.66 2.72 -7.14
N MET A 29 -6.51 3.35 -7.42
CA MET A 29 -5.34 2.64 -7.97
C MET A 29 -4.71 1.69 -6.94
N ILE A 30 -4.56 2.14 -5.70
CA ILE A 30 -4.04 1.35 -4.59
C ILE A 30 -4.98 0.18 -4.29
N GLU A 31 -6.29 0.43 -4.11
CA GLU A 31 -7.32 -0.61 -3.88
C GLU A 31 -7.29 -1.70 -4.96
N LYS A 32 -7.16 -1.30 -6.23
CA LYS A 32 -7.05 -2.26 -7.34
C LYS A 32 -5.82 -3.16 -7.20
N GLN A 33 -4.68 -2.61 -6.79
CA GLN A 33 -3.47 -3.39 -6.59
C GLN A 33 -3.59 -4.28 -5.36
N ILE A 34 -4.13 -3.78 -4.25
CA ILE A 34 -4.35 -4.54 -3.01
C ILE A 34 -5.18 -5.80 -3.29
N PHE A 35 -6.28 -5.67 -4.05
CA PHE A 35 -7.09 -6.83 -4.40
C PHE A 35 -6.36 -7.82 -5.32
N ALA A 36 -5.47 -7.34 -6.18
CA ALA A 36 -4.64 -8.22 -7.01
C ALA A 36 -3.65 -9.01 -6.13
N GLU A 37 -2.98 -8.37 -5.18
CA GLU A 37 -2.06 -9.02 -4.24
C GLU A 37 -2.81 -10.05 -3.36
N ALA A 38 -3.93 -9.65 -2.77
CA ALA A 38 -4.74 -10.55 -1.94
C ALA A 38 -5.23 -11.77 -2.74
N GLN A 39 -5.60 -11.58 -4.02
CA GLN A 39 -6.03 -12.67 -4.88
C GLN A 39 -4.86 -13.60 -5.24
N GLN A 40 -3.67 -13.05 -5.51
CA GLN A 40 -2.47 -13.84 -5.76
C GLN A 40 -2.03 -14.64 -4.53
N ALA A 41 -2.19 -14.07 -3.33
CA ALA A 41 -1.92 -14.73 -2.07
C ALA A 41 -3.01 -15.76 -1.68
N GLY A 42 -4.14 -15.80 -2.38
CA GLY A 42 -5.28 -16.67 -2.05
C GLY A 42 -6.02 -16.25 -0.78
N HIS A 43 -5.90 -14.98 -0.37
CA HIS A 43 -6.60 -14.44 0.77
C HIS A 43 -8.06 -14.10 0.42
N ASP A 44 -9.03 -14.60 1.18
CA ASP A 44 -10.44 -14.21 1.03
C ASP A 44 -10.72 -12.77 1.52
N THR A 45 -9.87 -12.26 2.41
CA THR A 45 -10.01 -10.97 3.09
C THR A 45 -8.71 -10.20 2.99
N VAL A 46 -8.78 -8.89 2.75
CA VAL A 46 -7.59 -8.05 2.63
C VAL A 46 -6.94 -7.90 4.00
N SER A 47 -5.70 -8.36 4.11
CA SER A 47 -4.84 -8.20 5.28
C SER A 47 -4.02 -6.91 5.22
N GLU A 48 -3.39 -6.53 6.33
CA GLU A 48 -2.47 -5.39 6.37
C GLU A 48 -1.29 -5.56 5.40
N GLU A 49 -0.83 -6.80 5.20
CA GLU A 49 0.26 -7.10 4.25
C GLU A 49 -0.17 -6.82 2.81
N ASP A 50 -1.39 -7.21 2.42
CA ASP A 50 -1.94 -6.93 1.09
C ASP A 50 -2.07 -5.41 0.84
N VAL A 51 -2.46 -4.66 1.89
CA VAL A 51 -2.53 -3.19 1.83
C VAL A 51 -1.16 -2.57 1.61
N LEU A 52 -0.15 -3.00 2.37
CA LEU A 52 1.21 -2.51 2.24
C LEU A 52 1.79 -2.83 0.86
N ARG A 53 1.68 -4.08 0.40
CA ARG A 53 2.14 -4.49 -0.94
C ARG A 53 1.46 -3.68 -2.03
N GLY A 54 0.14 -3.56 -1.96
CA GLY A 54 -0.63 -2.82 -2.94
C GLY A 54 -0.30 -1.32 -2.96
N TYR A 55 -0.09 -0.72 -1.79
CA TYR A 55 0.35 0.67 -1.67
C TYR A 55 1.74 0.89 -2.27
N ILE A 56 2.70 0.03 -1.91
CA ILE A 56 4.07 0.08 -2.43
C ILE A 56 4.02 -0.04 -3.95
N ILE A 57 3.40 -1.07 -4.52
CA ILE A 57 3.39 -1.28 -5.99
C ILE A 57 2.65 -0.15 -6.72
N ALA A 58 1.53 0.32 -6.18
CA ALA A 58 0.76 1.40 -6.81
C ALA A 58 1.50 2.75 -6.77
N GLY A 59 2.24 3.01 -5.69
CA GLY A 59 2.98 4.25 -5.46
C GLY A 59 4.42 4.25 -5.98
N ALA A 60 5.11 3.10 -6.01
CA ALA A 60 6.50 2.90 -6.44
C ALA A 60 6.72 3.04 -7.96
N LYS A 61 5.76 3.59 -8.70
CA LYS A 61 5.87 3.77 -10.16
C LYS A 61 6.95 4.76 -10.57
N LYS A 62 7.33 5.68 -9.68
CA LYS A 62 8.44 6.63 -9.89
C LYS A 62 9.45 6.47 -8.75
N GLU A 63 10.72 6.66 -9.08
CA GLU A 63 11.83 6.53 -8.14
C GLU A 63 11.68 7.46 -6.92
N ALA A 64 11.33 8.74 -7.15
CA ALA A 64 11.10 9.70 -6.07
C ALA A 64 9.94 9.33 -5.12
N ASP A 65 8.95 8.58 -5.62
CA ASP A 65 7.85 8.09 -4.79
C ASP A 65 8.28 6.84 -3.99
N ARG A 66 9.19 6.00 -4.52
CA ARG A 66 9.76 4.86 -3.79
C ARG A 66 10.53 5.29 -2.55
N ASP A 67 11.38 6.31 -2.66
CA ASP A 67 12.16 6.79 -1.52
C ASP A 67 11.25 7.33 -0.41
N ARG A 68 10.19 8.07 -0.77
CA ARG A 68 9.19 8.54 0.19
C ARG A 68 8.48 7.39 0.88
N ILE A 69 8.08 6.36 0.13
CA ILE A 69 7.41 5.18 0.71
C ILE A 69 8.37 4.41 1.63
N LYS A 70 9.63 4.20 1.22
CA LYS A 70 10.66 3.59 2.06
C LYS A 70 10.85 4.35 3.36
N GLN A 71 11.02 5.67 3.29
CA GLN A 71 11.19 6.52 4.47
C GLN A 71 9.96 6.43 5.37
N PHE A 72 8.76 6.63 4.83
CA PHE A 72 7.51 6.61 5.59
C PHE A 72 7.26 5.27 6.32
N LEU A 73 7.49 4.15 5.63
CA LEU A 73 7.32 2.82 6.20
C LEU A 73 8.40 2.48 7.22
N THR A 74 9.66 2.89 6.99
CA THR A 74 10.76 2.73 7.94
C THR A 74 10.50 3.53 9.22
N GLU A 75 10.03 4.78 9.09
CA GLU A 75 9.65 5.63 10.23
C GLU A 75 8.49 5.02 11.05
N LYS A 76 7.57 4.31 10.39
CA LYS A 76 6.51 3.54 11.06
C LYS A 76 6.97 2.21 11.66
N GLY A 77 8.24 1.82 11.46
CA GLY A 77 8.80 0.59 12.00
C GLY A 77 8.44 -0.67 11.22
N TYR A 78 8.01 -0.56 9.96
CA TYR A 78 7.77 -1.72 9.11
C TYR A 78 9.09 -2.29 8.58
N ASP A 79 9.19 -3.62 8.56
CA ASP A 79 10.31 -4.32 7.96
C ASP A 79 10.19 -4.32 6.43
N LEU A 80 11.07 -3.57 5.77
CA LEU A 80 11.11 -3.44 4.31
C LEU A 80 11.81 -4.59 3.60
N SER A 81 12.48 -5.50 4.33
CA SER A 81 13.18 -6.64 3.74
C SER A 81 12.23 -7.52 2.92
N LYS A 82 10.96 -7.60 3.34
CA LYS A 82 9.90 -8.35 2.65
C LYS A 82 9.40 -7.71 1.35
N TYR A 83 9.77 -6.45 1.13
CA TYR A 83 9.30 -5.65 0.01
C TYR A 83 10.45 -5.16 -0.87
N GLU A 84 11.68 -5.64 -0.65
CA GLU A 84 12.85 -5.28 -1.48
C GLU A 84 12.57 -5.52 -2.96
N ASP A 85 11.95 -6.64 -3.32
CA ASP A 85 11.57 -6.95 -4.70
C ASP A 85 10.60 -5.92 -5.32
N LEU A 86 9.74 -5.31 -4.50
CA LEU A 86 8.77 -4.30 -4.92
C LEU A 86 9.36 -2.89 -4.94
N LEU A 87 10.50 -2.71 -4.27
CA LEU A 87 11.20 -1.47 -4.03
C LEU A 87 12.55 -1.37 -4.78
N ALA A 88 12.87 -2.40 -5.57
CA ALA A 88 14.03 -2.53 -6.45
C ALA A 88 13.87 -1.73 -7.74
#